data_AF-A0A2I0PRZ0-F1
#
_entry.id   AF-A0A2I0PRZ0-F1
#
_cell.length_a   1.000
_cell.length_b   1.000
_cell.length_c   1.000
_cell.angle_alpha   90.00
_cell.angle_beta   90.00
_cell.angle_gamma   90.00
#
_symmetry.space_group_name_H-M   'P 1'
#
loop_
_entity.id
_entity.type
_entity.pdbx_description
1 polymer ?
#
loop_
_entity_poly.entity_id
_entity_poly.type
_entity_poly.pdbx_seq_one_letter_code
_entity_poly.pdbx_strand_id
1 'polypeptide(L)'
;MDSRALLQGKKVRIFIDSQFFNYLLDNENINAQKILIWANAALIDSSLAKYIEFFRSKCDTSHDNLDKLDVFKFEIDKDFDRIEWGLRYGQWTFPHEFIEMDCKRFFGVEKLDFKQKRAIYLLIDFNELVNINDNFITNFLITDDKILLKNRLAFEKMLNKDYKYVDVQQFNIVNIDEAREIIDLFFKINEKYTTGQVSISEWQWYWYSFRNKVPFFNVHIDDDFYSSFANRFNYVLKSIDEMGIQYYKGTNNNTQINIMYYFNYYISLVTGIFDNLAIITKNQYNLEFEGDNYPSSISFNPKAGRNFLNAIRTENQELRNHLIEYNDFILLLYRLREVIIHKEMLGKSFFTNEDKTRYTILKIDELTERYIRVCGDKNQKYDSFTQWGIFKHKLLPETYFLEPYHFANSATNVLIKFSNTYLKLLGEANYIDEERKKKDKTEEDINFLWIMDNFQECHLGF
;
A
#
# COMPACT_ATOMS: atom_id res chain seq x y z
N MET A 1 -15.01 0.98 10.41
CA MET A 1 -13.57 0.98 10.09
C MET A 1 -13.30 -0.30 9.28
N ASP A 2 -12.18 -0.40 8.57
CA ASP A 2 -12.07 -1.32 7.43
C ASP A 2 -11.22 -2.57 7.73
N SER A 3 -11.84 -3.76 7.70
CA SER A 3 -11.13 -5.04 7.66
C SER A 3 -11.69 -5.89 6.52
N ARG A 4 -11.80 -5.28 5.33
CA ARG A 4 -12.30 -5.97 4.13
C ARG A 4 -11.40 -7.15 3.76
N ALA A 5 -12.05 -8.23 3.38
CA ALA A 5 -11.43 -9.48 2.96
C ALA A 5 -11.20 -9.49 1.43
N LEU A 6 -10.40 -8.53 0.95
CA LEU A 6 -10.13 -8.30 -0.47
C LEU A 6 -9.23 -9.37 -1.13
N LEU A 7 -8.53 -10.17 -0.33
CA LEU A 7 -7.60 -11.19 -0.83
C LEU A 7 -8.03 -12.63 -0.48
N GLN A 8 -9.33 -12.88 -0.31
CA GLN A 8 -9.87 -14.23 -0.07
C GLN A 8 -10.26 -14.96 -1.36
N GLY A 9 -10.60 -14.23 -2.43
CA GLY A 9 -10.95 -14.81 -3.72
C GLY A 9 -9.76 -15.46 -4.43
N LYS A 10 -10.04 -16.46 -5.27
CA LYS A 10 -9.05 -17.01 -6.22
C LYS A 10 -8.89 -16.10 -7.44
N LYS A 11 -9.87 -15.24 -7.67
CA LYS A 11 -9.94 -14.29 -8.77
C LYS A 11 -10.47 -12.96 -8.24
N VAL A 12 -10.00 -11.87 -8.82
CA VAL A 12 -10.43 -10.51 -8.52
C VAL A 12 -11.14 -9.94 -9.73
N ARG A 13 -12.28 -9.29 -9.50
CA ARG A 13 -13.03 -8.58 -10.52
C ARG A 13 -13.12 -7.11 -10.13
N ILE A 14 -12.71 -6.25 -11.05
CA ILE A 14 -12.52 -4.83 -10.80
C ILE A 14 -13.49 -4.04 -11.65
N PHE A 15 -14.28 -3.21 -11.00
CA PHE A 15 -15.17 -2.27 -11.67
C PHE A 15 -14.59 -0.86 -11.63
N ILE A 16 -14.36 -0.28 -12.80
CA ILE A 16 -13.76 1.05 -12.97
C ILE A 16 -14.87 2.08 -13.20
N ASP A 17 -14.88 3.14 -12.39
CA ASP A 17 -15.64 4.36 -12.69
C ASP A 17 -15.00 5.08 -13.90
N SER A 18 -15.55 4.86 -15.10
CA SER A 18 -15.03 5.41 -16.35
C SER A 18 -14.93 6.93 -16.36
N GLN A 19 -15.89 7.63 -15.74
CA GLN A 19 -15.84 9.09 -15.70
C GLN A 19 -14.69 9.59 -14.82
N PHE A 20 -14.46 8.91 -13.70
CA PHE A 20 -13.31 9.18 -12.84
C PHE A 20 -11.99 8.88 -13.57
N PHE A 21 -11.91 7.74 -14.27
CA PHE A 21 -10.70 7.38 -15.02
C PHE A 21 -10.44 8.32 -16.20
N ASN A 22 -11.46 8.76 -16.94
CA ASN A 22 -11.30 9.80 -17.96
C ASN A 22 -10.62 11.05 -17.38
N TYR A 23 -11.15 11.56 -16.26
CA TYR A 23 -10.55 12.71 -15.58
C TYR A 23 -9.10 12.45 -15.16
N LEU A 24 -8.79 11.28 -14.60
CA LEU A 24 -7.42 10.94 -14.22
C LEU A 24 -6.47 10.87 -15.42
N LEU A 25 -6.91 10.29 -16.53
CA LEU A 25 -6.09 10.12 -17.74
C LEU A 25 -5.88 11.45 -18.48
N ASP A 26 -6.90 12.32 -18.52
CA ASP A 26 -6.79 13.69 -19.04
C ASP A 26 -5.76 14.53 -18.26
N ASN A 27 -5.50 14.15 -17.00
CA ASN A 27 -4.52 14.79 -16.12
C ASN A 27 -3.23 13.96 -15.94
N GLU A 28 -2.96 13.01 -16.86
CA GLU A 28 -1.74 12.20 -16.88
C GLU A 28 -1.45 11.46 -15.55
N ASN A 29 -2.49 11.03 -14.84
CA ASN A 29 -2.31 10.34 -13.57
C ASN A 29 -1.61 8.99 -13.77
N ILE A 30 -0.39 8.87 -13.24
CA ILE A 30 0.46 7.68 -13.39
C ILE A 30 -0.17 6.40 -12.84
N ASN A 31 -0.95 6.48 -11.75
CA ASN A 31 -1.57 5.30 -11.13
C ASN A 31 -2.73 4.76 -11.98
N ALA A 32 -3.54 5.65 -12.58
CA ALA A 32 -4.56 5.24 -13.54
C ALA A 32 -3.95 4.58 -14.78
N GLN A 33 -2.87 5.16 -15.33
CA GLN A 33 -2.15 4.59 -16.47
C GLN A 33 -1.62 3.19 -16.13
N LYS A 34 -0.98 3.02 -14.97
CA LYS A 34 -0.48 1.73 -14.48
C LYS A 34 -1.59 0.69 -14.37
N ILE A 35 -2.71 1.01 -13.73
CA ILE A 35 -3.83 0.06 -13.62
C ILE A 35 -4.36 -0.33 -15.01
N LEU A 36 -4.43 0.60 -15.96
CA LEU A 36 -4.86 0.28 -17.32
C LEU A 36 -3.85 -0.56 -18.10
N ILE A 37 -2.55 -0.39 -17.89
CA ILE A 37 -1.54 -1.29 -18.46
C ILE A 37 -1.83 -2.73 -18.03
N TRP A 38 -2.10 -2.96 -16.74
CA TRP A 38 -2.44 -4.27 -16.21
C TRP A 38 -3.79 -4.79 -16.69
N ALA A 39 -4.79 -3.91 -16.80
CA ALA A 39 -6.09 -4.28 -17.34
C ALA A 39 -5.98 -4.77 -18.79
N ASN A 40 -5.21 -4.05 -19.61
CA ASN A 40 -4.98 -4.43 -21.00
C ASN A 40 -4.11 -5.69 -21.12
N ALA A 41 -3.10 -5.87 -20.26
CA ALA A 41 -2.31 -7.09 -20.21
C ALA A 41 -3.20 -8.31 -19.90
N ALA A 42 -4.15 -8.18 -18.96
CA ALA A 42 -5.08 -9.24 -18.62
C ALA A 42 -6.07 -9.59 -19.75
N LEU A 43 -6.36 -8.67 -20.69
CA LEU A 43 -7.17 -8.96 -21.87
C LEU A 43 -6.44 -9.84 -22.90
N ILE A 44 -5.11 -9.75 -22.95
CA ILE A 44 -4.28 -10.44 -23.95
C ILE A 44 -3.70 -11.74 -23.39
N ASP A 45 -3.27 -11.72 -22.12
CA ASP A 45 -2.67 -12.87 -21.46
C ASP A 45 -3.71 -13.68 -20.68
N SER A 46 -4.10 -14.82 -21.24
CA SER A 46 -5.02 -15.77 -20.61
C SER A 46 -4.56 -16.27 -19.23
N SER A 47 -3.25 -16.27 -18.96
CA SER A 47 -2.71 -16.66 -17.66
C SER A 47 -3.00 -15.62 -16.59
N LEU A 48 -3.03 -14.33 -16.93
CA LEU A 48 -3.45 -13.22 -16.06
C LEU A 48 -4.98 -13.14 -15.95
N ALA A 49 -5.71 -13.35 -17.04
CA ALA A 49 -7.19 -13.35 -17.07
C ALA A 49 -7.83 -14.39 -16.11
N LYS A 50 -7.07 -15.43 -15.75
CA LYS A 50 -7.47 -16.42 -14.73
C LYS A 50 -7.58 -15.79 -13.34
N TYR A 51 -6.79 -14.77 -13.05
CA TYR A 51 -6.67 -14.15 -11.74
C TYR A 51 -7.41 -12.83 -11.65
N ILE A 52 -7.48 -12.06 -12.75
CA ILE A 52 -8.07 -10.72 -12.72
C ILE A 52 -8.99 -10.46 -13.91
N GLU A 53 -10.09 -9.74 -13.65
CA GLU A 53 -11.04 -9.25 -14.65
C GLU A 53 -11.30 -7.75 -14.44
N PHE A 54 -11.40 -7.01 -15.53
CA PHE A 54 -11.70 -5.59 -15.50
C PHE A 54 -12.97 -5.29 -16.28
N PHE A 55 -13.84 -4.51 -15.66
CA PHE A 55 -15.05 -3.96 -16.23
C PHE A 55 -15.06 -2.46 -15.99
N ARG A 56 -15.76 -1.72 -16.85
CA ARG A 56 -15.92 -0.27 -16.68
C ARG A 56 -17.39 0.14 -16.71
N SER A 57 -17.69 1.23 -16.02
CA SER A 57 -19.02 1.84 -16.05
C SER A 57 -19.31 2.47 -17.42
N LYS A 58 -20.60 2.59 -17.78
CA LYS A 58 -21.02 3.17 -19.06
C LYS A 58 -20.72 4.68 -19.07
N CYS A 59 -19.65 5.07 -19.75
CA CYS A 59 -19.30 6.46 -20.01
C CYS A 59 -18.49 6.51 -21.32
N ASP A 60 -18.75 7.52 -22.14
CA ASP A 60 -17.93 7.77 -23.33
C ASP A 60 -16.49 8.08 -22.90
N THR A 61 -15.52 7.60 -23.66
CA THR A 61 -14.10 7.84 -23.40
C THR A 61 -13.36 8.10 -24.70
N SER A 62 -12.41 9.02 -24.66
CA SER A 62 -11.45 9.26 -25.74
C SER A 62 -10.16 8.45 -25.56
N HIS A 63 -10.06 7.65 -24.50
CA HIS A 63 -8.84 6.92 -24.13
C HIS A 63 -8.93 5.47 -24.58
N ASP A 64 -8.19 5.10 -25.64
CA ASP A 64 -8.22 3.75 -26.24
C ASP A 64 -8.01 2.62 -25.23
N ASN A 65 -7.12 2.81 -24.25
CA ASN A 65 -6.83 1.79 -23.24
C ASN A 65 -7.97 1.57 -22.24
N LEU A 66 -8.81 2.57 -22.01
CA LEU A 66 -10.03 2.44 -21.22
C LEU A 66 -11.16 1.88 -22.07
N ASP A 67 -11.26 2.29 -23.35
CA ASP A 67 -12.32 1.87 -24.26
C ASP A 67 -12.32 0.36 -24.52
N LYS A 68 -11.13 -0.26 -24.56
CA LYS A 68 -10.93 -1.71 -24.71
C LYS A 68 -11.54 -2.55 -23.58
N LEU A 69 -11.82 -1.98 -22.41
CA LEU A 69 -12.40 -2.73 -21.30
C LEU A 69 -13.89 -3.00 -21.52
N ASP A 70 -14.33 -4.19 -21.10
CA ASP A 70 -15.73 -4.57 -21.19
C ASP A 70 -16.61 -3.59 -20.41
N VAL A 71 -17.62 -3.05 -21.10
CA VAL A 71 -18.61 -2.16 -20.49
C VAL A 71 -19.68 -3.00 -19.82
N PHE A 72 -19.86 -2.78 -18.51
CA PHE A 72 -21.01 -3.34 -17.82
C PHE A 72 -22.26 -2.56 -18.25
N LYS A 73 -23.18 -3.22 -18.97
CA LYS A 73 -24.37 -2.56 -19.53
C LYS A 73 -25.50 -2.52 -18.51
N PHE A 74 -25.70 -1.34 -17.94
CA PHE A 74 -26.91 -0.92 -17.24
C PHE A 74 -27.57 0.20 -18.07
N GLU A 75 -28.82 0.02 -18.51
CA GLU A 75 -29.55 1.06 -19.22
C GLU A 75 -30.64 1.62 -18.31
N ILE A 76 -30.46 2.89 -17.93
CA ILE A 76 -31.49 3.69 -17.29
C ILE A 76 -32.17 4.49 -18.39
N ASP A 77 -33.49 4.43 -18.47
CA ASP A 77 -34.26 5.27 -19.39
C ASP A 77 -33.97 6.76 -19.10
N LYS A 78 -34.04 7.62 -20.13
CA LYS A 78 -33.69 9.04 -20.07
C LYS A 78 -34.49 9.82 -19.03
N ASP A 79 -35.68 9.32 -18.70
CA ASP A 79 -36.58 9.92 -17.71
C ASP A 79 -36.40 9.34 -16.29
N PHE A 80 -35.44 8.43 -16.09
CA PHE A 80 -35.20 7.68 -14.84
C PHE A 80 -36.37 6.77 -14.40
N ASP A 81 -37.40 6.60 -15.23
CA ASP A 81 -38.61 5.86 -14.87
C ASP A 81 -38.48 4.32 -15.02
N ARG A 82 -37.49 3.84 -15.79
CA ARG A 82 -37.27 2.41 -16.05
C ARG A 82 -35.79 2.05 -16.10
N ILE A 83 -35.49 0.82 -15.66
CA ILE A 83 -34.16 0.21 -15.66
C ILE A 83 -34.23 -1.06 -16.51
N GLU A 84 -33.56 -1.08 -17.67
CA GLU A 84 -33.49 -2.23 -18.57
C GLU A 84 -32.11 -2.91 -18.54
N TRP A 85 -32.13 -4.25 -18.60
CA TRP A 85 -31.00 -5.13 -18.29
C TRP A 85 -30.39 -5.73 -19.57
N GLY A 86 -29.07 -5.87 -19.63
CA GLY A 86 -28.41 -6.45 -20.80
C GLY A 86 -26.99 -6.97 -20.58
N LEU A 87 -26.82 -8.00 -19.75
CA LEU A 87 -25.74 -8.99 -19.92
C LEU A 87 -26.36 -10.31 -20.38
N ARG A 88 -25.54 -11.17 -21.03
CA ARG A 88 -25.90 -12.42 -21.74
C ARG A 88 -26.86 -13.42 -21.04
N TYR A 89 -27.38 -13.16 -19.84
CA TYR A 89 -28.07 -14.14 -18.99
C TYR A 89 -29.44 -13.74 -18.42
N GLY A 90 -30.09 -12.66 -18.88
CA GLY A 90 -31.52 -12.42 -18.63
C GLY A 90 -31.89 -10.98 -18.30
N GLN A 91 -33.16 -10.63 -18.55
CA GLN A 91 -33.73 -9.32 -18.21
C GLN A 91 -34.48 -9.42 -16.88
N TRP A 92 -34.12 -8.57 -15.92
CA TRP A 92 -34.94 -8.27 -14.75
C TRP A 92 -35.34 -6.79 -14.82
N THR A 93 -36.16 -6.30 -13.91
CA THR A 93 -36.56 -4.89 -13.85
C THR A 93 -36.80 -4.57 -12.38
N PHE A 94 -36.03 -3.65 -11.78
CA PHE A 94 -36.34 -3.11 -10.46
C PHE A 94 -37.03 -1.75 -10.62
N PRO A 95 -38.10 -1.46 -9.85
CA PRO A 95 -38.68 -0.13 -9.86
C PRO A 95 -37.70 0.85 -9.20
N HIS A 96 -37.27 1.85 -9.97
CA HIS A 96 -36.35 2.91 -9.55
C HIS A 96 -36.79 3.61 -8.24
N GLU A 97 -38.11 3.75 -8.06
CA GLU A 97 -38.74 4.39 -6.91
C GLU A 97 -38.32 3.81 -5.55
N PHE A 98 -38.10 2.49 -5.45
CA PHE A 98 -37.69 1.86 -4.18
C PHE A 98 -36.27 2.25 -3.80
N ILE A 99 -35.33 2.19 -4.76
CA ILE A 99 -33.93 2.53 -4.53
C ILE A 99 -33.81 4.02 -4.21
N GLU A 100 -34.56 4.86 -4.94
CA GLU A 100 -34.58 6.29 -4.69
C GLU A 100 -35.12 6.62 -3.28
N MET A 101 -36.18 5.94 -2.82
CA MET A 101 -36.73 6.15 -1.48
C MET A 101 -35.73 5.77 -0.37
N ASP A 102 -35.08 4.61 -0.47
CA ASP A 102 -34.09 4.19 0.53
C ASP A 102 -32.86 5.10 0.52
N CYS A 103 -32.45 5.58 -0.65
CA CYS A 103 -31.38 6.55 -0.77
C CYS A 103 -31.75 7.92 -0.19
N LYS A 104 -32.97 8.42 -0.45
CA LYS A 104 -33.50 9.64 0.19
C LYS A 104 -33.48 9.52 1.71
N ARG A 105 -33.91 8.36 2.23
CA ARG A 105 -33.86 8.04 3.67
C ARG A 105 -32.42 8.00 4.19
N PHE A 106 -31.52 7.35 3.46
CA PHE A 106 -30.10 7.25 3.79
C PHE A 106 -29.43 8.62 3.91
N PHE A 107 -29.65 9.49 2.92
CA PHE A 107 -29.08 10.83 2.89
C PHE A 107 -29.83 11.84 3.76
N GLY A 108 -31.04 11.51 4.22
CA GLY A 108 -31.89 12.43 4.98
C GLY A 108 -32.37 13.62 4.14
N VAL A 109 -32.65 13.39 2.85
CA VAL A 109 -33.07 14.44 1.90
C VAL A 109 -34.37 14.07 1.19
N GLU A 110 -35.20 15.06 0.86
CA GLU A 110 -36.44 14.83 0.10
C GLU A 110 -36.18 14.58 -1.39
N LYS A 111 -35.11 15.16 -1.93
CA LYS A 111 -34.68 15.01 -3.32
C LYS A 111 -33.17 14.80 -3.37
N LEU A 112 -32.75 13.83 -4.17
CA LEU A 112 -31.34 13.57 -4.41
C LEU A 112 -30.80 14.57 -5.44
N ASP A 113 -29.64 15.15 -5.14
CA ASP A 113 -28.91 15.95 -6.12
C ASP A 113 -28.26 15.05 -7.20
N PHE A 114 -27.74 15.67 -8.26
CA PHE A 114 -27.10 14.94 -9.35
C PHE A 114 -25.92 14.06 -8.91
N LYS A 115 -25.11 14.52 -7.95
CA LYS A 115 -23.94 13.77 -7.47
C LYS A 115 -24.36 12.56 -6.65
N GLN A 116 -25.37 12.71 -5.81
CA GLN A 116 -25.98 11.62 -5.05
C GLN A 116 -26.58 10.57 -5.99
N LYS A 117 -27.36 11.00 -6.99
CA LYS A 117 -27.91 10.09 -8.01
C LYS A 117 -26.83 9.31 -8.74
N ARG A 118 -25.77 9.99 -9.21
CA ARG A 118 -24.62 9.36 -9.87
C ARG A 118 -23.96 8.30 -8.99
N ALA A 119 -23.66 8.64 -7.73
CA ALA A 119 -23.04 7.72 -6.78
C ALA A 119 -23.90 6.46 -6.59
N ILE A 120 -25.22 6.62 -6.46
CA ILE A 120 -26.16 5.51 -6.34
C ILE A 120 -26.16 4.64 -7.58
N TYR A 121 -26.20 5.22 -8.79
CA TYR A 121 -26.17 4.43 -10.02
C TYR A 121 -24.87 3.64 -10.17
N LEU A 122 -23.73 4.25 -9.88
CA LEU A 122 -22.45 3.55 -9.90
C LEU A 122 -22.42 2.38 -8.89
N LEU A 123 -23.04 2.57 -7.72
CA LEU A 123 -23.18 1.51 -6.72
C LEU A 123 -24.12 0.39 -7.19
N ILE A 124 -25.21 0.71 -7.88
CA ILE A 124 -26.12 -0.29 -8.47
C ILE A 124 -25.42 -1.09 -9.56
N ASP A 125 -24.72 -0.43 -10.50
CA ASP A 125 -23.94 -1.10 -11.55
C ASP A 125 -22.95 -2.09 -10.94
N PHE A 126 -22.25 -1.65 -9.89
CA PHE A 126 -21.31 -2.49 -9.16
C PHE A 126 -21.99 -3.65 -8.44
N ASN A 127 -23.14 -3.42 -7.80
CA ASN A 127 -23.93 -4.46 -7.14
C ASN A 127 -24.37 -5.56 -8.09
N GLU A 128 -24.79 -5.19 -9.30
CA GLU A 128 -25.16 -6.18 -10.31
C GLU A 128 -23.97 -7.01 -10.77
N LEU A 129 -22.78 -6.41 -10.89
CA LEU A 129 -21.55 -7.16 -11.16
C LEU A 129 -21.21 -8.16 -10.06
N VAL A 130 -21.41 -7.76 -8.80
CA VAL A 130 -21.20 -8.59 -7.60
C VAL A 130 -22.19 -9.76 -7.55
N ASN A 131 -23.45 -9.54 -7.96
CA ASN A 131 -24.50 -10.56 -7.96
C ASN A 131 -24.32 -11.66 -9.02
N ILE A 132 -23.37 -11.53 -9.94
CA ILE A 132 -22.93 -12.61 -10.83
C ILE A 132 -22.15 -13.62 -9.97
N ASN A 133 -22.93 -14.48 -9.31
CA ASN A 133 -22.58 -15.25 -8.12
C ASN A 133 -21.47 -16.27 -8.38
N ASP A 134 -20.24 -15.93 -7.99
CA ASP A 134 -19.13 -16.87 -7.86
C ASP A 134 -18.43 -16.61 -6.52
N ASN A 135 -18.59 -17.55 -5.59
CA ASN A 135 -18.01 -17.48 -4.24
C ASN A 135 -16.47 -17.42 -4.25
N PHE A 136 -15.83 -17.64 -5.39
CA PHE A 136 -14.37 -17.56 -5.53
C PHE A 136 -13.88 -16.22 -6.08
N ILE A 137 -14.77 -15.27 -6.35
CA ILE A 137 -14.42 -13.95 -6.92
C ILE A 137 -14.56 -12.86 -5.87
N THR A 138 -13.49 -12.11 -5.65
CA THR A 138 -13.54 -10.85 -4.91
C THR A 138 -13.84 -9.71 -5.89
N ASN A 139 -14.91 -8.96 -5.65
CA ASN A 139 -15.29 -7.81 -6.46
C ASN A 139 -14.88 -6.51 -5.76
N PHE A 140 -14.31 -5.52 -6.47
CA PHE A 140 -14.15 -4.16 -5.93
C PHE A 140 -14.34 -3.05 -6.99
N LEU A 141 -14.82 -1.89 -6.54
CA LEU A 141 -15.05 -0.68 -7.33
C LEU A 141 -13.93 0.33 -7.08
N ILE A 142 -13.29 0.80 -8.16
CA ILE A 142 -12.32 1.90 -8.13
C ILE A 142 -13.00 3.22 -8.48
N THR A 143 -13.02 4.16 -7.54
CA THR A 143 -13.62 5.51 -7.73
C THR A 143 -12.99 6.55 -6.78
N ASP A 144 -13.09 7.84 -7.12
CA ASP A 144 -12.89 8.96 -6.19
C ASP A 144 -14.21 9.71 -5.89
N ASP A 145 -15.35 9.04 -6.10
CA ASP A 145 -16.62 9.59 -5.67
C ASP A 145 -16.63 9.72 -4.13
N LYS A 146 -16.55 10.97 -3.67
CA LYS A 146 -16.45 11.31 -2.25
C LYS A 146 -17.67 10.85 -1.45
N ILE A 147 -18.83 10.74 -2.09
CA ILE A 147 -20.05 10.26 -1.45
C ILE A 147 -19.90 8.76 -1.19
N LEU A 148 -19.45 7.99 -2.17
CA LEU A 148 -19.21 6.55 -2.03
C LEU A 148 -18.12 6.25 -1.02
N LEU A 149 -16.93 6.85 -1.15
CA LEU A 149 -15.80 6.57 -0.26
C LEU A 149 -16.11 6.91 1.21
N LYS A 150 -16.76 8.05 1.46
CA LYS A 150 -17.13 8.47 2.83
C LYS A 150 -18.17 7.55 3.46
N ASN A 151 -19.07 6.98 2.66
CA ASN A 151 -20.24 6.26 3.13
C ASN A 151 -20.17 4.74 2.86
N ARG A 152 -19.03 4.21 2.39
CA ARG A 152 -18.87 2.81 1.95
C ARG A 152 -19.46 1.77 2.91
N LEU A 153 -19.13 1.86 4.21
CA LEU A 153 -19.63 0.93 5.23
C LEU A 153 -21.14 1.07 5.49
N ALA A 154 -21.65 2.29 5.31
CA ALA A 154 -23.06 2.56 5.52
C ALA A 154 -23.89 2.06 4.32
N PHE A 155 -23.36 2.18 3.10
CA PHE A 155 -23.94 1.57 1.90
C PHE A 155 -23.93 0.04 1.97
N GLU A 156 -22.82 -0.57 2.39
CA GLU A 156 -22.74 -2.01 2.61
C GLU A 156 -23.81 -2.48 3.61
N LYS A 157 -23.95 -1.78 4.76
CA LYS A 157 -25.01 -2.10 5.74
C LYS A 157 -26.42 -1.92 5.20
N MET A 158 -26.66 -0.90 4.36
CA MET A 158 -27.96 -0.64 3.76
C MET A 158 -28.35 -1.80 2.84
N LEU A 159 -27.46 -2.16 1.92
CA LEU A 159 -27.66 -3.28 1.00
C LEU A 159 -27.79 -4.62 1.74
N ASN A 160 -27.08 -4.81 2.85
CA ASN A 160 -27.18 -6.05 3.64
C ASN A 160 -28.49 -6.19 4.45
N LYS A 161 -29.14 -5.08 4.84
CA LYS A 161 -30.35 -5.14 5.67
C LYS A 161 -31.60 -5.47 4.87
N ASP A 162 -31.70 -4.91 3.67
CA ASP A 162 -32.92 -4.96 2.87
C ASP A 162 -32.97 -6.21 1.97
N TYR A 163 -31.82 -6.82 1.65
CA TYR A 163 -31.73 -8.04 0.83
C TYR A 163 -31.37 -9.29 1.67
N LYS A 164 -32.33 -9.77 2.47
CA LYS A 164 -32.21 -10.93 3.40
C LYS A 164 -31.86 -12.30 2.76
N TYR A 165 -31.62 -12.37 1.45
CA TYR A 165 -31.54 -13.63 0.69
C TYR A 165 -30.23 -13.86 -0.06
N VAL A 166 -29.24 -12.97 0.09
CA VAL A 166 -27.90 -13.17 -0.47
C VAL A 166 -26.93 -13.17 0.70
N ASP A 167 -26.06 -14.18 0.82
CA ASP A 167 -24.87 -14.09 1.68
C ASP A 167 -24.02 -12.94 1.13
N VAL A 168 -24.25 -11.72 1.62
CA VAL A 168 -23.84 -10.53 0.87
C VAL A 168 -22.33 -10.42 0.85
N GLN A 169 -21.78 -10.46 -0.35
CA GLN A 169 -20.39 -10.15 -0.63
C GLN A 169 -20.08 -8.71 -0.22
N GLN A 170 -18.93 -8.48 0.42
CA GLN A 170 -18.54 -7.14 0.88
C GLN A 170 -18.43 -6.16 -0.30
N PHE A 171 -19.07 -4.99 -0.20
CA PHE A 171 -18.95 -3.92 -1.20
C PHE A 171 -17.61 -3.21 -1.04
N ASN A 172 -16.64 -3.70 -1.77
CA ASN A 172 -15.29 -3.20 -1.67
C ASN A 172 -15.12 -1.96 -2.54
N ILE A 173 -15.34 -0.77 -1.97
CA ILE A 173 -15.14 0.51 -2.66
C ILE A 173 -13.78 1.09 -2.26
N VAL A 174 -12.89 1.22 -3.23
CA VAL A 174 -11.49 1.64 -3.04
C VAL A 174 -11.17 2.87 -3.89
N ASN A 175 -10.21 3.67 -3.43
CA ASN A 175 -9.62 4.71 -4.28
C ASN A 175 -8.54 4.11 -5.19
N ILE A 176 -7.97 4.94 -6.07
CA ILE A 176 -6.96 4.50 -7.05
C ILE A 176 -5.66 3.97 -6.39
N ASP A 177 -5.20 4.60 -5.31
CA ASP A 177 -3.94 4.25 -4.65
C ASP A 177 -4.07 2.91 -3.91
N GLU A 178 -5.20 2.74 -3.20
CA GLU A 178 -5.57 1.50 -2.51
C GLU A 178 -5.79 0.36 -3.51
N ALA A 179 -6.48 0.62 -4.62
CA ALA A 179 -6.67 -0.38 -5.68
C ALA A 179 -5.34 -0.88 -6.24
N ARG A 180 -4.41 0.04 -6.53
CA ARG A 180 -3.07 -0.28 -7.03
C ARG A 180 -2.35 -1.25 -6.08
N GLU A 181 -2.37 -0.95 -4.79
CA GLU A 181 -1.78 -1.77 -3.74
C GLU A 181 -2.44 -3.16 -3.64
N ILE A 182 -3.78 -3.23 -3.64
CA ILE A 182 -4.51 -4.50 -3.56
C ILE A 182 -4.18 -5.40 -4.76
N ILE A 183 -4.15 -4.85 -5.98
CA ILE A 183 -3.84 -5.61 -7.19
C ILE A 183 -2.43 -6.19 -7.12
N ASP A 184 -1.46 -5.39 -6.67
CA ASP A 184 -0.08 -5.83 -6.49
C ASP A 184 0.05 -6.97 -5.49
N LEU A 185 -0.55 -6.81 -4.29
CA LEU A 185 -0.55 -7.84 -3.26
C LEU A 185 -1.29 -9.11 -3.71
N PHE A 186 -2.35 -8.96 -4.49
CA PHE A 186 -3.10 -10.08 -5.07
C PHE A 186 -2.27 -10.88 -6.07
N PHE A 187 -1.42 -10.24 -6.86
CA PHE A 187 -0.47 -10.97 -7.70
C PHE A 187 0.61 -11.68 -6.88
N LYS A 188 1.18 -11.01 -5.87
CA LYS A 188 2.22 -11.56 -5.00
C LYS A 188 1.77 -12.79 -4.22
N ILE A 189 0.57 -12.78 -3.63
CA ILE A 189 0.01 -13.96 -2.94
C ILE A 189 -0.20 -15.15 -3.88
N ASN A 190 -0.38 -14.90 -5.18
CA ASN A 190 -0.48 -15.94 -6.22
C ASN A 190 0.88 -16.24 -6.89
N GLU A 191 1.99 -15.81 -6.27
CA GLU A 191 3.36 -15.99 -6.74
C GLU A 191 3.59 -15.43 -8.16
N LYS A 192 2.87 -14.35 -8.50
CA LYS A 192 3.00 -13.64 -9.78
C LYS A 192 3.80 -12.36 -9.55
N TYR A 193 5.05 -12.39 -10.01
CA TYR A 193 5.95 -11.24 -9.99
C TYR A 193 6.21 -10.82 -11.42
N THR A 194 5.65 -9.68 -11.85
CA THR A 194 5.77 -9.19 -13.22
C THR A 194 5.98 -7.68 -13.25
N THR A 195 6.70 -7.23 -14.27
CA THR A 195 6.92 -5.81 -14.61
C THR A 195 6.03 -5.38 -15.77
N GLY A 196 4.78 -5.86 -15.79
CA GLY A 196 3.84 -5.71 -16.91
C GLY A 196 3.95 -6.89 -17.86
N GLN A 197 4.88 -6.84 -18.82
CA GLN A 197 5.02 -7.87 -19.86
C GLN A 197 6.01 -8.99 -19.50
N VAL A 198 6.84 -8.80 -18.47
CA VAL A 198 7.91 -9.72 -18.12
C VAL A 198 7.67 -10.34 -16.76
N SER A 199 7.57 -11.66 -16.72
CA SER A 199 7.62 -12.40 -15.46
C SER A 199 9.05 -12.46 -14.96
N ILE A 200 9.26 -12.14 -13.69
CA ILE A 200 10.54 -12.21 -13.00
C ILE A 200 10.41 -13.08 -11.75
N SER A 201 11.54 -13.49 -11.16
CA SER A 201 11.51 -14.18 -9.87
C SER A 201 11.13 -13.23 -8.74
N GLU A 202 10.63 -13.79 -7.63
CA GLU A 202 10.38 -13.04 -6.40
C GLU A 202 11.63 -12.25 -5.95
N TRP A 203 12.79 -12.90 -5.95
CA TRP A 203 14.05 -12.28 -5.55
C TRP A 203 14.39 -11.09 -6.45
N GLN A 204 14.27 -11.25 -7.77
CA GLN A 204 14.46 -10.16 -8.72
C GLN A 204 13.49 -9.01 -8.47
N TRP A 205 12.21 -9.29 -8.20
CA TRP A 205 11.21 -8.26 -7.95
C TRP A 205 11.61 -7.36 -6.78
N TYR A 206 11.95 -7.95 -5.63
CA TYR A 206 12.37 -7.17 -4.46
C TYR A 206 13.69 -6.45 -4.70
N TRP A 207 14.62 -7.06 -5.43
CA TRP A 207 15.87 -6.43 -5.81
C TRP A 207 15.67 -5.18 -6.70
N TYR A 208 14.84 -5.28 -7.75
CA TYR A 208 14.53 -4.13 -8.60
C TYR A 208 13.76 -3.05 -7.84
N SER A 209 12.81 -3.45 -6.97
CA SER A 209 12.09 -2.53 -6.09
C SER A 209 13.04 -1.75 -5.18
N PHE A 210 13.97 -2.43 -4.52
CA PHE A 210 15.00 -1.82 -3.69
C PHE A 210 15.91 -0.88 -4.49
N ARG A 211 16.44 -1.33 -5.63
CA ARG A 211 17.33 -0.54 -6.48
C ARG A 211 16.68 0.74 -7.01
N ASN A 212 15.40 0.66 -7.38
CA ASN A 212 14.64 1.83 -7.80
C ASN A 212 14.46 2.85 -6.66
N LYS A 213 14.29 2.37 -5.43
CA LYS A 213 14.05 3.20 -4.24
C LYS A 213 15.33 3.79 -3.64
N VAL A 214 16.43 3.05 -3.70
CA VAL A 214 17.73 3.42 -3.13
C VAL A 214 18.80 3.41 -4.23
N PRO A 215 18.69 4.30 -5.25
CA PRO A 215 19.59 4.31 -6.40
C PRO A 215 21.06 4.61 -6.06
N PHE A 216 21.34 5.27 -4.92
CA PHE A 216 22.72 5.51 -4.45
C PHE A 216 23.36 4.31 -3.74
N PHE A 217 22.73 3.14 -3.74
CA PHE A 217 23.36 1.91 -3.28
C PHE A 217 24.21 1.30 -4.40
N ASN A 218 25.48 0.98 -4.13
CA ASN A 218 26.37 0.23 -5.01
C ASN A 218 26.78 -1.11 -4.37
N VAL A 219 27.02 -2.14 -5.20
CA VAL A 219 27.55 -3.42 -4.70
C VAL A 219 29.06 -3.27 -4.50
N HIS A 220 29.51 -3.47 -3.28
CA HIS A 220 30.92 -3.64 -2.96
C HIS A 220 31.18 -5.14 -2.74
N ILE A 221 31.85 -5.78 -3.70
CA ILE A 221 31.99 -7.25 -3.79
C ILE A 221 32.67 -7.84 -2.53
N ASP A 222 33.47 -7.05 -1.83
CA ASP A 222 34.24 -7.47 -0.66
C ASP A 222 33.71 -6.92 0.68
N ASP A 223 32.49 -6.33 0.71
CA ASP A 223 31.90 -5.79 1.94
C ASP A 223 30.58 -6.47 2.33
N ASP A 224 30.68 -7.35 3.33
CA ASP A 224 29.54 -8.08 3.91
C ASP A 224 28.45 -7.15 4.48
N PHE A 225 28.78 -5.93 4.90
CA PHE A 225 27.82 -4.99 5.47
C PHE A 225 26.95 -4.34 4.39
N TYR A 226 27.48 -4.06 3.20
CA TYR A 226 26.68 -3.61 2.06
C TYR A 226 25.72 -4.71 1.58
N SER A 227 26.21 -5.95 1.49
CA SER A 227 25.38 -7.10 1.15
C SER A 227 24.28 -7.33 2.19
N SER A 228 24.61 -7.26 3.48
CA SER A 228 23.66 -7.34 4.59
C SER A 228 22.63 -6.21 4.56
N PHE A 229 23.04 -4.99 4.22
CA PHE A 229 22.15 -3.83 4.09
C PHE A 229 21.10 -4.06 3.00
N ALA A 230 21.52 -4.48 1.80
CA ALA A 230 20.61 -4.74 0.70
C ALA A 230 19.65 -5.90 0.99
N ASN A 231 20.16 -6.99 1.56
CA ASN A 231 19.32 -8.13 1.93
C ASN A 231 18.26 -7.75 2.97
N ARG A 232 18.63 -6.95 3.98
CA ARG A 232 17.67 -6.44 4.97
C ARG A 232 16.62 -5.55 4.32
N PHE A 233 17.01 -4.68 3.39
CA PHE A 233 16.06 -3.84 2.65
C PHE A 233 15.07 -4.67 1.83
N ASN A 234 15.54 -5.69 1.11
CA ASN A 234 14.66 -6.61 0.39
C ASN A 234 13.66 -7.29 1.33
N TYR A 235 14.12 -7.74 2.50
CA TYR A 235 13.23 -8.33 3.51
C TYR A 235 12.29 -7.32 4.18
N VAL A 236 12.67 -6.04 4.28
CA VAL A 236 11.78 -4.97 4.71
C VAL A 236 10.62 -4.84 3.75
N LEU A 237 10.90 -4.73 2.45
CA LEU A 237 9.88 -4.64 1.40
C LEU A 237 8.96 -5.86 1.42
N LYS A 238 9.54 -7.07 1.51
CA LYS A 238 8.76 -8.31 1.64
C LYS A 238 7.88 -8.34 2.89
N SER A 239 8.40 -7.89 4.04
CA SER A 239 7.64 -7.89 5.30
C SER A 239 6.41 -6.97 5.22
N ILE A 240 6.52 -5.86 4.49
CA ILE A 240 5.40 -4.95 4.23
C ILE A 240 4.33 -5.65 3.41
N ASP A 241 4.71 -6.26 2.28
CA ASP A 241 3.77 -6.99 1.43
C ASP A 241 3.07 -8.12 2.18
N GLU A 242 3.83 -8.87 2.98
CA GLU A 242 3.27 -9.92 3.82
C GLU A 242 2.27 -9.37 4.84
N MET A 243 2.57 -8.26 5.51
CA MET A 243 1.61 -7.58 6.39
C MET A 243 0.36 -7.12 5.62
N GLY A 244 0.52 -6.54 4.43
CA GLY A 244 -0.58 -6.10 3.57
C GLY A 244 -1.47 -7.25 3.13
N ILE A 245 -0.87 -8.38 2.75
CA ILE A 245 -1.61 -9.61 2.41
C ILE A 245 -2.48 -10.06 3.58
N GLN A 246 -1.94 -10.06 4.81
CA GLN A 246 -2.72 -10.45 5.98
C GLN A 246 -3.79 -9.40 6.33
N TYR A 247 -3.50 -8.11 6.15
CA TYR A 247 -4.43 -7.00 6.38
C TYR A 247 -5.67 -7.15 5.49
N TYR A 248 -5.47 -7.33 4.18
CA TYR A 248 -6.55 -7.47 3.20
C TYR A 248 -7.15 -8.88 3.12
N LYS A 249 -6.66 -9.88 3.87
CA LYS A 249 -7.36 -11.17 4.08
C LYS A 249 -8.51 -11.08 5.08
N GLY A 250 -8.64 -9.95 5.77
CA GLY A 250 -9.59 -9.76 6.86
C GLY A 250 -9.03 -10.25 8.21
N THR A 251 -9.71 -9.86 9.29
CA THR A 251 -9.18 -10.05 10.64
C THR A 251 -9.65 -11.36 11.26
N ASN A 252 -8.71 -12.27 11.53
CA ASN A 252 -8.89 -13.45 12.35
C ASN A 252 -7.62 -13.70 13.20
N ASN A 253 -7.64 -14.72 14.07
CA ASN A 253 -6.52 -14.98 14.97
C ASN A 253 -5.20 -15.29 14.21
N ASN A 254 -5.27 -15.95 13.05
CA ASN A 254 -4.10 -16.30 12.26
C ASN A 254 -3.52 -15.07 11.55
N THR A 255 -4.36 -14.27 10.88
CA THR A 255 -3.91 -13.05 10.20
C THR A 255 -3.29 -12.07 11.19
N GLN A 256 -3.85 -11.96 12.40
CA GLN A 256 -3.28 -11.16 13.49
C GLN A 256 -1.89 -11.65 13.92
N ILE A 257 -1.72 -12.95 14.16
CA ILE A 257 -0.43 -13.52 14.56
C ILE A 257 0.61 -13.27 13.48
N ASN A 258 0.23 -13.46 12.22
CA ASN A 258 1.13 -13.25 11.08
C ASN A 258 1.52 -11.77 10.92
N ILE A 259 0.57 -10.83 11.02
CA ILE A 259 0.88 -9.39 11.00
C ILE A 259 1.89 -9.05 12.09
N MET A 260 1.67 -9.53 13.32
CA MET A 260 2.58 -9.25 14.42
C MET A 260 3.97 -9.88 14.25
N TYR A 261 4.03 -11.09 13.68
CA TYR A 261 5.29 -11.74 13.34
C TYR A 261 6.10 -10.89 12.36
N TYR A 262 5.49 -10.50 11.24
CA TYR A 262 6.15 -9.70 10.21
C TYR A 262 6.45 -8.28 10.69
N PHE A 263 5.63 -7.70 11.56
CA PHE A 263 5.91 -6.40 12.16
C PHE A 263 7.15 -6.43 13.07
N ASN A 264 7.26 -7.46 13.91
CA ASN A 264 8.44 -7.62 14.78
C ASN A 264 9.72 -7.85 13.94
N TYR A 265 9.60 -8.64 12.87
CA TYR A 265 10.69 -8.87 11.93
C TYR A 265 11.08 -7.58 11.19
N TYR A 266 10.09 -6.81 10.70
CA TYR A 266 10.25 -5.50 10.08
C TYR A 266 11.08 -4.55 10.97
N ILE A 267 10.69 -4.34 12.23
CA ILE A 267 11.44 -3.45 13.14
C ILE A 267 12.89 -3.92 13.35
N SER A 268 13.09 -5.24 13.44
CA SER A 268 14.42 -5.84 13.59
C SER A 268 15.29 -5.62 12.35
N LEU A 269 14.70 -5.69 11.15
CA LEU A 269 15.38 -5.43 9.90
C LEU A 269 15.76 -3.95 9.76
N VAL A 270 14.82 -3.04 10.02
CA VAL A 270 15.08 -1.60 9.88
C VAL A 270 16.14 -1.11 10.86
N THR A 271 16.09 -1.54 12.11
CA THR A 271 17.16 -1.19 13.07
C THR A 271 18.50 -1.81 12.69
N GLY A 272 18.51 -3.00 12.08
CA GLY A 272 19.73 -3.57 11.51
C GLY A 272 20.25 -2.84 10.27
N ILE A 273 19.38 -2.17 9.50
CA ILE A 273 19.80 -1.27 8.42
C ILE A 273 20.57 -0.07 8.99
N PHE A 274 20.09 0.51 10.09
CA PHE A 274 20.83 1.58 10.80
C PHE A 274 22.17 1.08 11.33
N ASP A 275 22.20 -0.10 11.95
CA ASP A 275 23.43 -0.68 12.48
C ASP A 275 24.45 -0.96 11.35
N ASN A 276 24.01 -1.47 10.19
CA ASN A 276 24.88 -1.67 9.03
C ASN A 276 25.42 -0.34 8.49
N LEU A 277 24.57 0.69 8.32
CA LEU A 277 25.01 2.01 7.86
C LEU A 277 26.03 2.63 8.82
N ALA A 278 25.88 2.44 10.13
CA ALA A 278 26.83 2.92 11.12
C ALA A 278 28.20 2.23 10.95
N ILE A 279 28.23 0.91 10.77
CA ILE A 279 29.47 0.17 10.56
C ILE A 279 30.13 0.54 9.22
N ILE A 280 29.35 0.61 8.14
CA ILE A 280 29.81 1.09 6.82
C ILE A 280 30.48 2.46 6.97
N THR A 281 29.85 3.38 7.69
CA THR A 281 30.39 4.73 7.92
C THR A 281 31.69 4.70 8.72
N LYS A 282 31.77 3.86 9.76
CA LYS A 282 33.01 3.69 10.53
C LYS A 282 34.14 3.24 9.62
N ASN A 283 33.89 2.23 8.78
CA ASN A 283 34.89 1.64 7.90
C ASN A 283 35.29 2.61 6.77
N GLN A 284 34.31 3.26 6.13
CA GLN A 284 34.53 4.20 5.02
C GLN A 284 35.46 5.35 5.41
N TYR A 285 35.29 5.87 6.62
CA TYR A 285 36.08 6.99 7.14
C TYR A 285 37.22 6.56 8.08
N ASN A 286 37.40 5.25 8.32
CA ASN A 286 38.34 4.72 9.31
C ASN A 286 38.25 5.45 10.67
N LEU A 287 37.02 5.63 11.18
CA LEU A 287 36.79 6.43 12.39
C LEU A 287 37.35 5.72 13.64
N GLU A 288 38.19 6.45 14.37
CA GLU A 288 38.71 6.07 15.69
C GLU A 288 38.10 6.98 16.77
N PHE A 289 37.62 6.38 17.85
CA PHE A 289 37.03 7.14 18.97
C PHE A 289 37.00 6.31 20.26
N GLU A 290 36.83 6.97 21.41
CA GLU A 290 36.75 6.29 22.70
C GLU A 290 35.57 5.29 22.73
N GLY A 291 35.90 4.00 22.87
CA GLY A 291 34.95 2.89 22.93
C GLY A 291 34.65 2.23 21.59
N ASP A 292 35.36 2.57 20.51
CA ASP A 292 35.21 2.01 19.17
C ASP A 292 35.50 0.49 19.03
N ASN A 293 36.11 -0.09 20.08
CA ASN A 293 36.34 -1.51 20.27
C ASN A 293 35.07 -2.27 20.71
N TYR A 294 34.03 -1.58 21.16
CA TYR A 294 32.74 -2.16 21.51
C TYR A 294 31.74 -1.94 20.37
N PRO A 295 31.22 -2.99 19.70
CA PRO A 295 30.28 -2.83 18.58
C PRO A 295 29.03 -2.01 18.93
N SER A 296 28.56 -2.06 20.19
CA SER A 296 27.40 -1.30 20.66
C SER A 296 27.61 0.22 20.70
N SER A 297 28.86 0.70 20.66
CA SER A 297 29.18 2.13 20.58
C SER A 297 29.09 2.68 19.14
N ILE A 298 29.06 1.80 18.14
CA ILE A 298 28.90 2.15 16.73
C ILE A 298 27.39 2.16 16.44
N SER A 299 26.73 3.24 16.81
CA SER A 299 25.26 3.34 16.74
C SER A 299 24.79 4.74 16.42
N PHE A 300 23.67 4.86 15.71
CA PHE A 300 22.98 6.13 15.54
C PHE A 300 22.14 6.53 16.75
N ASN A 301 21.96 5.66 17.75
CA ASN A 301 21.31 6.03 19.01
C ASN A 301 22.23 6.97 19.80
N PRO A 302 21.84 8.22 20.08
CA PRO A 302 22.70 9.20 20.76
C PRO A 302 23.18 8.76 22.15
N LYS A 303 22.43 7.88 22.83
CA LYS A 303 22.80 7.36 24.15
C LYS A 303 23.97 6.38 24.05
N ALA A 304 23.97 5.51 23.05
CA ALA A 304 24.99 4.47 22.87
C ALA A 304 26.17 4.96 22.01
N GLY A 305 25.90 5.71 20.94
CA GLY A 305 26.89 6.14 19.95
C GLY A 305 27.33 7.59 20.05
N ARG A 306 27.33 8.18 21.26
CA ARG A 306 27.71 9.60 21.44
C ARG A 306 29.08 9.93 20.84
N ASN A 307 30.10 9.11 21.11
CA ASN A 307 31.45 9.33 20.62
C ASN A 307 31.55 9.09 19.11
N PHE A 308 30.89 8.05 18.60
CA PHE A 308 30.77 7.77 17.17
C PHE A 308 30.13 8.94 16.39
N LEU A 309 29.00 9.47 16.88
CA LEU A 309 28.32 10.62 16.26
C LEU A 309 29.17 11.90 16.30
N ASN A 310 30.02 12.06 17.33
CA ASN A 310 30.98 13.16 17.39
C ASN A 310 32.11 12.98 16.36
N ALA A 311 32.58 11.75 16.16
CA ALA A 311 33.58 11.43 15.14
C ALA A 311 33.04 11.70 13.73
N ILE A 312 31.81 11.25 13.43
CA ILE A 312 31.12 11.58 12.16
C ILE A 312 31.04 13.09 11.96
N ARG A 313 30.72 13.87 13.00
CA ARG A 313 30.63 15.33 12.89
C ARG A 313 31.95 15.96 12.45
N THR A 314 33.07 15.45 12.98
CA THR A 314 34.41 15.96 12.63
C THR A 314 34.76 15.64 11.18
N GLU A 315 34.39 14.45 10.71
CA GLU A 315 34.74 13.99 9.36
C GLU A 315 33.78 14.50 8.27
N ASN A 316 32.47 14.38 8.50
CA ASN A 316 31.43 14.75 7.55
C ASN A 316 30.24 15.41 8.28
N GLN A 317 30.29 16.74 8.34
CA GLN A 317 29.25 17.55 8.99
C GLN A 317 27.88 17.45 8.30
N GLU A 318 27.83 17.26 6.98
CA GLU A 318 26.56 17.11 6.25
C GLU A 318 25.86 15.80 6.61
N LEU A 319 26.61 14.69 6.66
CA LEU A 319 26.12 13.40 7.11
C LEU A 319 25.61 13.48 8.56
N ARG A 320 26.33 14.21 9.42
CA ARG A 320 25.88 14.46 10.79
C ARG A 320 24.57 15.24 10.83
N ASN A 321 24.41 16.27 9.99
CA ASN A 321 23.19 17.06 9.93
C ASN A 321 22.00 16.20 9.48
N HIS A 322 22.20 15.32 8.50
CA HIS A 322 21.19 14.36 8.06
C HIS A 322 20.76 13.41 9.19
N LEU A 323 21.71 12.90 9.98
CA LEU A 323 21.40 12.11 11.19
C LEU A 323 20.60 12.90 12.24
N ILE A 324 20.85 14.20 12.38
CA ILE A 324 20.09 15.06 13.30
C ILE A 324 18.66 15.28 12.79
N GLU A 325 18.48 15.54 11.50
CA GLU A 325 17.16 15.70 10.87
C GLU A 325 16.26 14.48 11.11
N TYR A 326 16.83 13.28 11.04
CA TYR A 326 16.10 12.02 11.21
C TYR A 326 16.18 11.43 12.62
N ASN A 327 16.68 12.18 13.61
CA ASN A 327 16.94 11.65 14.95
C ASN A 327 15.67 11.09 15.62
N ASP A 328 14.53 11.76 15.48
CA ASP A 328 13.26 11.30 16.07
C ASP A 328 12.77 10.00 15.42
N PHE A 329 12.96 9.84 14.12
CA PHE A 329 12.65 8.59 13.40
C PHE A 329 13.57 7.44 13.84
N ILE A 330 14.87 7.71 13.97
CA ILE A 330 15.85 6.72 14.45
C ILE A 330 15.51 6.28 15.88
N LEU A 331 15.23 7.23 16.77
CA LEU A 331 14.84 6.96 18.16
C LEU A 331 13.53 6.19 18.26
N LEU A 332 12.54 6.51 17.43
CA LEU A 332 11.28 5.77 17.35
C LEU A 332 11.53 4.28 17.07
N LEU A 333 12.36 3.95 16.08
CA LEU A 333 12.60 2.54 15.73
C LEU A 333 13.46 1.80 16.74
N TYR A 334 14.48 2.43 17.31
CA TYR A 334 15.23 1.81 18.43
C TYR A 334 14.34 1.59 19.65
N ARG A 335 13.42 2.52 19.95
CA ARG A 335 12.44 2.34 21.03
C ARG A 335 11.51 1.16 20.77
N LEU A 336 10.95 1.04 19.56
CA LEU A 336 10.11 -0.10 19.20
C LEU A 336 10.88 -1.42 19.27
N ARG A 337 12.15 -1.43 18.82
CA ARG A 337 13.05 -2.59 18.96
C ARG A 337 13.23 -2.99 20.42
N GLU A 338 13.50 -2.04 21.32
CA GLU A 338 13.64 -2.33 22.75
C GLU A 338 12.36 -2.97 23.32
N VAL A 339 11.18 -2.47 22.93
CA VAL A 339 9.90 -3.06 23.35
C VAL A 339 9.73 -4.48 22.82
N ILE A 340 10.09 -4.75 21.56
CA ILE A 340 9.98 -6.08 20.94
C ILE A 340 10.96 -7.08 21.57
N ILE A 341 12.20 -6.67 21.82
CA ILE A 341 13.26 -7.55 22.35
C ILE A 341 13.10 -7.81 23.85
N HIS A 342 12.70 -6.80 24.64
CA HIS A 342 12.76 -6.87 26.11
C HIS A 342 11.40 -7.04 26.81
N LYS A 343 10.28 -7.06 26.08
CA LYS A 343 8.94 -7.40 26.61
C LYS A 343 8.40 -8.69 25.96
N GLU A 344 7.22 -9.16 26.36
CA GLU A 344 6.50 -10.31 25.76
C GLU A 344 6.00 -10.02 24.33
N MET A 345 6.84 -9.40 23.49
CA MET A 345 6.47 -8.77 22.23
C MET A 345 5.44 -7.65 22.45
N LEU A 346 5.08 -6.93 21.38
CA LEU A 346 4.00 -5.94 21.47
C LEU A 346 2.68 -6.69 21.74
N GLY A 347 2.13 -6.52 22.95
CA GLY A 347 0.98 -7.28 23.43
C GLY A 347 -0.23 -7.16 22.49
N LYS A 348 -0.79 -8.31 22.10
CA LYS A 348 -1.95 -8.39 21.21
C LYS A 348 -3.09 -7.54 21.77
N SER A 349 -3.45 -6.47 21.08
CA SER A 349 -4.62 -5.66 21.42
C SER A 349 -5.63 -5.80 20.28
N PHE A 350 -6.83 -6.26 20.62
CA PHE A 350 -7.96 -6.18 19.69
C PHE A 350 -8.76 -4.93 20.02
N PHE A 351 -9.17 -4.22 18.98
CA PHE A 351 -10.28 -3.32 19.06
C PHE A 351 -11.42 -3.90 18.25
N THR A 352 -12.58 -4.03 18.88
CA THR A 352 -13.84 -4.31 18.18
C THR A 352 -14.63 -3.02 18.19
N ASN A 353 -14.83 -2.42 17.02
CA ASN A 353 -15.60 -1.19 16.92
C ASN A 353 -17.12 -1.49 16.99
N GLU A 354 -17.96 -0.44 17.03
CA GLU A 354 -19.43 -0.54 17.10
C GLU A 354 -20.04 -1.41 15.99
N ASP A 355 -19.35 -1.51 14.84
CA ASP A 355 -19.71 -2.36 13.71
C ASP A 355 -19.28 -3.83 13.85
N LYS A 356 -18.76 -4.24 15.02
CA LYS A 356 -18.18 -5.56 15.33
C LYS A 356 -16.93 -5.93 14.51
N THR A 357 -16.41 -4.99 13.74
CA THR A 357 -15.18 -5.19 12.98
C THR A 357 -13.99 -5.19 13.92
N ARG A 358 -13.12 -6.19 13.76
CA ARG A 358 -11.91 -6.38 14.58
C ARG A 358 -10.70 -5.80 13.85
N TYR A 359 -9.80 -5.19 14.61
CA TYR A 359 -8.53 -4.66 14.08
C TYR A 359 -7.33 -5.26 14.81
N THR A 360 -6.26 -5.45 14.05
CA THR A 360 -4.92 -5.73 14.59
C THR A 360 -4.29 -4.40 14.96
N ILE A 361 -4.22 -4.08 16.25
CA ILE A 361 -3.62 -2.83 16.71
C ILE A 361 -2.72 -3.06 17.91
N LEU A 362 -1.86 -2.09 18.15
CA LEU A 362 -0.88 -2.10 19.22
C LEU A 362 -1.09 -0.88 20.08
N LYS A 363 -1.27 -1.08 21.40
CA LYS A 363 -1.27 0.05 22.33
C LYS A 363 0.14 0.63 22.38
N ILE A 364 0.26 1.94 22.14
CA ILE A 364 1.52 2.68 22.24
C ILE A 364 1.42 3.76 23.31
N ASP A 365 2.57 4.19 23.83
CA ASP A 365 2.64 5.32 24.75
C ASP A 365 2.67 6.67 24.01
N GLU A 366 2.40 7.74 24.76
CA GLU A 366 2.36 9.11 24.23
C GLU A 366 3.69 9.54 23.58
N LEU A 367 4.83 9.05 24.10
CA LEU A 367 6.14 9.39 23.53
C LEU A 367 6.33 8.76 22.14
N THR A 368 5.87 7.53 21.95
CA THR A 368 5.90 6.84 20.66
C THR A 368 4.98 7.54 19.65
N GLU A 369 3.76 7.92 20.07
CA GLU A 369 2.85 8.71 19.25
C GLU A 369 3.46 10.07 18.86
N ARG A 370 4.10 10.74 19.81
CA ARG A 370 4.78 12.02 19.56
C ARG A 370 5.86 11.89 18.49
N TYR A 371 6.71 10.86 18.56
CA TYR A 371 7.73 10.64 17.53
C TYR A 371 7.11 10.40 16.16
N ILE A 372 6.04 9.61 16.08
CA ILE A 372 5.30 9.37 14.82
C ILE A 372 4.76 10.69 14.26
N ARG A 373 4.19 11.54 15.11
CA ARG A 373 3.70 12.86 14.73
C ARG A 373 4.80 13.76 14.17
N VAL A 374 5.98 13.78 14.79
CA VAL A 374 7.14 14.55 14.30
C VAL A 374 7.65 14.02 12.96
N CYS A 375 7.48 12.72 12.69
CA CYS A 375 7.76 12.13 11.37
C CYS A 375 6.76 12.54 10.27
N GLY A 376 5.83 13.45 10.56
CA GLY A 376 4.95 14.07 9.58
C GLY A 376 3.59 13.38 9.41
N ASP A 377 3.14 12.64 10.43
CA ASP A 377 1.85 11.96 10.40
C ASP A 377 0.66 12.93 10.22
N LYS A 378 -0.34 12.49 9.46
CA LYS A 378 -1.52 13.28 9.09
C LYS A 378 -2.77 12.42 9.12
N ASN A 379 -3.88 13.03 9.52
CA ASN A 379 -5.19 12.39 9.42
C ASN A 379 -5.52 12.10 7.95
N GLN A 380 -6.05 10.90 7.69
CA GLN A 380 -6.63 10.59 6.41
C GLN A 380 -8.08 11.08 6.35
N LYS A 381 -8.56 11.36 5.14
CA LYS A 381 -9.86 12.01 4.94
C LYS A 381 -11.06 11.07 5.16
N TYR A 382 -10.89 9.80 4.82
CA TYR A 382 -11.95 8.78 4.84
C TYR A 382 -11.57 7.55 5.68
N ASP A 383 -10.44 7.62 6.39
CA ASP A 383 -9.98 6.57 7.29
C ASP A 383 -10.00 7.04 8.74
N SER A 384 -10.18 6.10 9.66
CA SER A 384 -10.05 6.35 11.09
C SER A 384 -8.61 6.27 11.57
N PHE A 385 -7.74 5.66 10.78
CA PHE A 385 -6.30 5.69 10.99
C PHE A 385 -5.68 6.93 10.33
N THR A 386 -4.62 7.44 10.93
CA THR A 386 -3.73 8.40 10.26
C THR A 386 -2.89 7.71 9.19
N GLN A 387 -2.11 8.48 8.42
CA GLN A 387 -1.16 7.94 7.43
C GLN A 387 -0.20 6.92 8.04
N TRP A 388 0.22 7.12 9.30
CA TRP A 388 1.09 6.20 10.03
C TRP A 388 0.35 5.12 10.82
N GLY A 389 -0.97 4.99 10.65
CA GLY A 389 -1.73 3.96 11.36
C GLY A 389 -2.13 4.33 12.78
N ILE A 390 -2.02 5.60 13.19
CA ILE A 390 -2.44 6.02 14.53
C ILE A 390 -3.96 6.04 14.62
N PHE A 391 -4.48 5.45 15.68
CA PHE A 391 -5.89 5.52 16.04
C PHE A 391 -6.05 6.02 17.49
N LYS A 392 -6.87 7.05 17.66
CA LYS A 392 -7.22 7.61 18.96
C LYS A 392 -8.66 7.25 19.31
N HIS A 393 -8.84 6.46 20.37
CA HIS A 393 -10.16 5.99 20.77
C HIS A 393 -10.98 7.11 21.43
N LYS A 394 -12.20 7.36 20.94
CA LYS A 394 -13.06 8.45 21.42
C LYS A 394 -13.39 8.36 22.91
N LEU A 395 -13.58 7.14 23.43
CA LEU A 395 -13.92 6.93 24.85
C LEU A 395 -12.69 6.76 25.76
N LEU A 396 -11.48 6.63 25.18
CA LEU A 396 -10.23 6.46 25.92
C LEU A 396 -9.20 7.47 25.38
N PRO A 397 -9.39 8.78 25.64
CA PRO A 397 -8.62 9.85 25.02
C PRO A 397 -7.12 9.81 25.37
N GLU A 398 -6.74 9.12 26.44
CA GLU A 398 -5.35 8.96 26.86
C GLU A 398 -4.69 7.67 26.32
N THR A 399 -5.37 6.94 25.43
CA THR A 399 -4.83 5.72 24.84
C THR A 399 -4.64 5.86 23.34
N TYR A 400 -3.42 5.62 22.89
CA TYR A 400 -3.01 5.62 21.50
C TYR A 400 -2.84 4.19 21.00
N PHE A 401 -3.33 3.94 19.80
CA PHE A 401 -3.17 2.67 19.12
C PHE A 401 -2.44 2.86 17.80
N LEU A 402 -1.71 1.82 17.39
CA LEU A 402 -0.97 1.77 16.15
C LEU A 402 -1.39 0.56 15.33
N GLU A 403 -1.77 0.77 14.08
CA GLU A 403 -2.00 -0.27 13.09
C GLU A 403 -0.65 -0.61 12.40
N PRO A 404 -0.14 -1.85 12.53
CA PRO A 404 1.19 -2.23 12.07
C PRO A 404 1.47 -2.00 10.58
N TYR A 405 0.49 -2.26 9.70
CA TYR A 405 0.70 -2.21 8.26
C TYR A 405 0.90 -0.77 7.76
N HIS A 406 0.01 0.15 8.13
CA HIS A 406 0.12 1.57 7.80
C HIS A 406 1.39 2.20 8.38
N PHE A 407 1.75 1.82 9.61
CA PHE A 407 3.02 2.25 10.19
C PHE A 407 4.20 1.81 9.34
N ALA A 408 4.28 0.51 8.99
CA ALA A 408 5.40 -0.03 8.24
C ALA A 408 5.51 0.58 6.83
N ASN A 409 4.38 0.80 6.17
CA ASN A 409 4.32 1.52 4.89
C ASN A 409 4.90 2.95 5.02
N SER A 410 4.41 3.73 5.98
CA SER A 410 4.86 5.12 6.17
C SER A 410 6.32 5.21 6.65
N ALA A 411 6.71 4.38 7.61
CA ALA A 411 8.08 4.32 8.13
C ALA A 411 9.09 3.92 7.05
N THR A 412 8.70 3.04 6.12
CA THR A 412 9.61 2.62 5.04
C THR A 412 9.84 3.72 4.02
N ASN A 413 8.84 4.57 3.73
CA ASN A 413 9.05 5.75 2.89
C ASN A 413 10.08 6.71 3.51
N VAL A 414 10.02 6.91 4.83
CA VAL A 414 11.02 7.69 5.57
C VAL A 414 12.40 7.02 5.53
N LEU A 415 12.44 5.70 5.73
CA LEU A 415 13.67 4.90 5.67
C LEU A 415 14.34 4.97 4.30
N ILE A 416 13.58 4.84 3.21
CA ILE A 416 14.09 4.94 1.84
C ILE A 416 14.75 6.30 1.63
N LYS A 417 14.05 7.39 1.97
CA LYS A 417 14.59 8.75 1.84
C LYS A 417 15.84 8.93 2.70
N PHE A 418 15.81 8.45 3.94
CA PHE A 418 16.94 8.48 4.86
C PHE A 418 18.15 7.74 4.26
N SER A 419 18.01 6.46 3.93
CA SER A 419 19.11 5.61 3.48
C SER A 419 19.67 6.03 2.14
N ASN A 420 18.82 6.43 1.18
CA ASN A 420 19.28 6.89 -0.13
C ASN A 420 20.10 8.18 -0.02
N THR A 421 19.64 9.14 0.79
CA THR A 421 20.38 10.39 1.04
C THR A 421 21.65 10.13 1.84
N TYR A 422 21.59 9.20 2.80
CA TYR A 422 22.74 8.80 3.62
C TYR A 422 23.88 8.24 2.75
N LEU A 423 23.57 7.30 1.86
CA LEU A 423 24.56 6.71 0.94
C LEU A 423 25.14 7.75 -0.01
N LYS A 424 24.32 8.65 -0.55
CA LYS A 424 24.80 9.80 -1.33
C LYS A 424 25.80 10.65 -0.54
N LEU A 425 25.51 10.96 0.73
CA LEU A 425 26.40 11.75 1.60
C LEU A 425 27.67 11.00 2.03
N LEU A 426 27.65 9.66 2.00
CA LEU A 426 28.86 8.84 2.13
C LEU A 426 29.77 8.88 0.88
N GLY A 427 29.29 9.44 -0.23
CA GLY A 427 30.02 9.56 -1.49
C GLY A 427 29.66 8.51 -2.53
N GLU A 428 28.61 7.71 -2.29
CA GLU A 428 28.14 6.75 -3.28
C GLU A 428 27.51 7.45 -4.49
N ALA A 429 27.75 6.90 -5.68
CA ALA A 429 27.15 7.38 -6.92
C ALA A 429 25.79 6.71 -7.19
N ASN A 430 24.96 7.35 -8.04
CA ASN A 430 23.71 6.76 -8.48
C ASN A 430 24.01 5.61 -9.47
N TYR A 431 23.84 4.38 -9.00
CA TYR A 431 24.13 3.17 -9.76
C TYR A 431 23.41 3.12 -11.11
N ILE A 432 22.11 3.44 -11.13
CA ILE A 432 21.29 3.38 -12.34
C ILE A 432 21.79 4.41 -13.37
N ASP A 433 22.18 5.60 -12.92
CA ASP A 433 22.74 6.63 -13.81
C ASP A 433 24.11 6.24 -14.36
N GLU A 434 24.95 5.59 -13.54
CA GLU A 434 26.25 5.08 -13.97
C GLU A 434 26.09 3.99 -15.03
N GLU A 435 25.21 3.01 -14.77
CA GLU A 435 24.86 1.96 -15.73
C GLU A 435 24.39 2.55 -17.07
N ARG A 436 23.51 3.56 -17.03
CA ARG A 436 23.05 4.26 -18.24
C ARG A 436 24.17 4.98 -18.98
N LYS A 437 25.19 5.49 -18.29
CA LYS A 437 26.32 6.24 -18.88
C LYS A 437 27.45 5.37 -19.40
N LYS A 438 27.51 4.06 -19.06
CA LYS A 438 28.51 3.15 -19.60
C LYS A 438 28.51 3.20 -21.14
N LYS A 439 29.69 3.41 -21.73
CA LYS A 439 29.89 3.46 -23.19
C LYS A 439 29.77 2.09 -23.82
N ASP A 440 30.41 1.10 -23.21
CA ASP A 440 30.44 -0.29 -23.67
C ASP A 440 29.52 -1.13 -22.77
N LYS A 441 28.21 -1.11 -23.06
CA LYS A 441 27.23 -1.91 -22.33
C LYS A 441 27.29 -3.36 -22.80
N THR A 442 27.33 -4.27 -21.84
CA THR A 442 27.11 -5.70 -22.09
C THR A 442 25.63 -5.97 -22.35
N GLU A 443 25.31 -7.16 -22.86
CA GLU A 443 23.93 -7.61 -23.01
C GLU A 443 23.20 -7.65 -21.65
N GLU A 444 23.91 -8.02 -20.58
CA GLU A 444 23.37 -8.02 -19.22
C GLU A 444 23.02 -6.61 -18.73
N ASP A 445 23.87 -5.61 -19.02
CA ASP A 445 23.59 -4.20 -18.67
C ASP A 445 22.34 -3.68 -19.40
N ILE A 446 22.21 -4.01 -20.70
CA ILE A 446 21.05 -3.61 -21.51
C ILE A 446 19.78 -4.25 -20.97
N ASN A 447 19.82 -5.56 -20.69
CA ASN A 447 18.68 -6.29 -20.15
C ASN A 447 18.28 -5.77 -18.76
N PHE A 448 19.26 -5.49 -17.89
CA PHE A 448 19.01 -4.89 -16.57
C PHE A 448 18.27 -3.55 -16.69
N LEU A 449 18.77 -2.65 -17.54
CA LEU A 449 18.17 -1.33 -17.74
C LEU A 449 16.76 -1.43 -18.31
N TRP A 450 16.56 -2.32 -19.29
CA TRP A 450 15.24 -2.55 -19.87
C TRP A 450 14.24 -3.07 -18.82
N ILE A 451 14.63 -4.04 -17.99
CA ILE A 451 13.77 -4.54 -16.90
C ILE A 451 13.49 -3.43 -15.88
N MET A 452 14.49 -2.62 -15.54
CA MET A 452 14.32 -1.51 -14.60
C MET A 452 13.33 -0.45 -15.12
N ASP A 453 13.42 -0.10 -16.39
CA ASP A 453 12.51 0.86 -17.04
C ASP A 453 11.08 0.31 -17.04
N ASN A 454 10.89 -0.96 -17.43
CA ASN A 454 9.59 -1.64 -17.33
C ASN A 454 9.08 -1.70 -15.88
N PHE A 455 9.96 -1.96 -14.92
CA PHE A 455 9.60 -1.98 -13.50
C PHE A 455 9.08 -0.61 -13.06
N GLN A 456 9.78 0.48 -13.39
CA GLN A 456 9.36 1.84 -13.05
C GLN A 456 7.98 2.18 -13.63
N GLU A 457 7.77 1.84 -14.90
CA GLU A 457 6.54 2.11 -15.65
C GLU A 457 5.36 1.27 -15.19
N CYS A 458 5.58 0.00 -14.81
CA CYS A 458 4.48 -0.95 -14.60
C CYS A 458 4.25 -1.37 -13.14
N HIS A 459 5.20 -1.17 -12.21
CA HIS A 459 5.02 -1.65 -10.83
C HIS A 459 3.84 -0.97 -10.13
N LEU A 460 3.00 -1.78 -9.49
CA LEU A 460 1.81 -1.37 -8.76
C LEU A 460 2.08 -1.25 -7.25
N GLY A 461 3.02 -2.03 -6.71
CA GLY A 461 3.27 -2.09 -5.26
C GLY A 461 3.97 -0.90 -4.63
N PHE A 462 4.27 -1.11 -3.34
CA PHE A 462 5.12 -0.26 -2.52
C PHE A 462 6.51 -0.11 -3.13
#